data_AF-A0A7T7UWJ7-F1
#
_entry.id   AF-A0A7T7UWJ7-F1
#
_cell.length_a   1.000
_cell.length_b   1.000
_cell.length_c   1.000
_cell.angle_alpha   90.00
_cell.angle_beta   90.00
_cell.angle_gamma   90.00
#
_symmetry.space_group_name_H-M   'P 1'
#
loop_
_entity.id
_entity.type
_entity.pdbx_description
1 polymer ?
#
loop_
_entity_poly.entity_id
_entity_poly.type
_entity_poly.pdbx_seq_one_letter_code
_entity_poly.pdbx_strand_id
1 'polypeptide(L)'
;MSDLDFLKNFDFWAVVIAFIALLWTIITSVIQLKINKQQKIINQNLIKSEGQAILISQIIKLDRYWKIFIVNNGKGKASNINIIYDKEELVTKGIHIMNKTPRKYPDLETGQNIEIVVFTEEWHQSQFTIEIAWDDIETNNTKYQVLEFSES
;
A
#
# COMPACT_ATOMS: atom_id res chain seq x y z
N MET A 1 -39.19 -40.67 -48.79
CA MET A 1 -38.23 -41.26 -47.85
C MET A 1 -37.11 -40.27 -47.48
N SER A 2 -37.33 -38.95 -47.64
CA SER A 2 -36.34 -37.89 -47.38
C SER A 2 -36.59 -37.13 -46.08
N ASP A 3 -37.86 -36.95 -45.68
CA ASP A 3 -38.21 -36.12 -44.53
C ASP A 3 -37.99 -36.83 -43.18
N LEU A 4 -38.10 -38.15 -43.16
CA LEU A 4 -37.87 -38.96 -41.96
C LEU A 4 -36.37 -39.01 -41.57
N ASP A 5 -35.49 -39.04 -42.56
CA ASP A 5 -34.03 -39.03 -42.35
C ASP A 5 -33.51 -37.62 -42.01
N PHE A 6 -34.16 -36.57 -42.53
CA PHE A 6 -33.87 -35.19 -42.16
C PHE A 6 -34.21 -34.89 -40.69
N LEU A 7 -35.40 -35.31 -40.22
CA LEU A 7 -35.82 -35.14 -38.82
C LEU A 7 -34.91 -35.89 -37.84
N LYS A 8 -34.50 -37.12 -38.20
CA LYS A 8 -33.59 -37.94 -37.36
C LYS A 8 -32.19 -37.34 -37.24
N ASN A 9 -31.66 -36.77 -38.33
CA ASN A 9 -30.38 -36.06 -38.31
C ASN A 9 -30.48 -34.76 -37.52
N PHE A 10 -31.58 -34.01 -37.65
CA PHE A 10 -31.81 -32.79 -36.88
C PHE A 10 -31.91 -33.07 -35.36
N ASP A 11 -32.65 -34.11 -34.96
CA ASP A 11 -32.74 -34.53 -33.56
C ASP A 11 -31.39 -34.97 -32.98
N PHE A 12 -30.57 -35.68 -33.76
CA PHE A 12 -29.22 -36.06 -33.35
C PHE A 12 -28.32 -34.84 -33.12
N TRP A 13 -28.31 -33.88 -34.04
CA TRP A 13 -27.54 -32.64 -33.91
C TRP A 13 -28.02 -31.78 -32.73
N ALA A 14 -29.33 -31.72 -32.48
CA ALA A 14 -29.90 -31.01 -31.33
C ALA A 14 -29.40 -31.59 -29.99
N VAL A 15 -29.32 -32.92 -29.88
CA VAL A 15 -28.76 -33.59 -28.69
C VAL A 15 -27.28 -33.28 -28.51
N VAL A 16 -26.49 -33.30 -29.60
CA VAL A 16 -25.06 -32.96 -29.55
C VAL A 16 -24.85 -31.51 -29.11
N ILE A 17 -25.61 -30.56 -29.66
CA ILE A 17 -25.54 -29.14 -29.29
C ILE A 17 -25.93 -28.93 -27.82
N ALA A 18 -26.98 -29.60 -27.34
CA ALA A 18 -27.40 -29.54 -25.94
C ALA A 18 -26.30 -30.06 -25.01
N PHE A 19 -25.60 -31.13 -25.39
CA PHE A 19 -24.50 -31.69 -24.61
C PHE A 19 -23.30 -30.74 -24.55
N ILE A 20 -22.93 -30.11 -25.67
CA ILE A 20 -21.87 -29.09 -25.73
C ILE A 20 -22.24 -27.87 -24.86
N ALA A 21 -23.50 -27.42 -24.91
CA ALA A 21 -23.98 -26.31 -24.09
C ALA A 21 -23.92 -26.64 -22.58
N LEU A 22 -24.27 -27.87 -22.19
CA LEU A 22 -24.14 -28.34 -20.81
C LEU A 22 -22.68 -28.35 -20.35
N LEU A 23 -21.77 -28.88 -21.17
CA LEU A 23 -20.33 -28.86 -20.87
C LEU A 23 -19.81 -27.43 -20.73
N TRP A 24 -20.22 -26.53 -21.63
CA TRP A 24 -19.84 -25.12 -21.56
C TRP A 24 -20.37 -24.44 -20.29
N THR A 25 -21.59 -24.76 -19.88
CA THR A 25 -22.20 -24.25 -18.64
C THR A 25 -21.44 -24.74 -17.39
N ILE A 26 -21.02 -26.01 -17.37
CA ILE A 26 -20.23 -26.56 -16.26
C ILE A 26 -18.86 -25.88 -16.18
N ILE A 27 -18.17 -25.75 -17.32
CA ILE A 27 -16.85 -25.10 -17.39
C ILE A 27 -16.94 -23.64 -16.93
N THR A 28 -17.90 -22.88 -17.44
CA THR A 28 -18.08 -21.47 -17.07
C THR A 28 -18.46 -21.31 -15.60
N SER A 29 -19.30 -22.20 -15.04
CA SER A 29 -19.64 -22.21 -13.62
C SER A 29 -18.40 -22.40 -12.73
N VAL A 30 -17.51 -23.35 -13.06
CA VAL A 30 -16.26 -23.56 -12.31
C VAL A 30 -15.34 -22.34 -12.39
N ILE A 31 -15.22 -21.71 -13.56
CA ILE A 31 -14.44 -20.48 -13.74
C ILE A 31 -15.03 -19.34 -12.89
N GLN A 32 -16.35 -19.16 -12.94
CA GLN A 32 -17.05 -18.12 -12.18
C GLN A 32 -16.84 -18.28 -10.67
N LEU A 33 -16.87 -19.52 -10.16
CA LEU A 33 -16.58 -19.79 -8.74
C LEU A 33 -15.15 -19.39 -8.36
N LYS A 34 -14.16 -19.61 -9.23
CA LYS A 34 -12.78 -19.18 -8.99
C LYS A 34 -12.66 -17.66 -8.99
N ILE A 35 -13.27 -16.98 -9.98
CA ILE A 35 -13.30 -15.53 -10.07
C ILE A 35 -13.97 -14.92 -8.82
N ASN A 36 -15.12 -15.45 -8.40
CA ASN A 36 -15.83 -14.97 -7.22
C ASN A 36 -15.00 -15.12 -5.94
N LYS A 37 -14.25 -16.23 -5.80
CA LYS A 37 -13.31 -16.41 -4.68
C LYS A 37 -12.19 -15.38 -4.69
N GLN A 38 -11.58 -15.13 -5.86
CA GLN A 38 -10.53 -14.12 -6.01
C GLN A 38 -11.06 -12.70 -5.73
N GLN A 39 -12.23 -12.35 -6.27
CA GLN A 39 -12.88 -11.08 -6.02
C GLN A 39 -13.19 -10.87 -4.54
N LYS A 40 -13.62 -11.93 -3.83
CA LYS A 40 -13.84 -11.87 -2.38
C LYS A 40 -12.55 -11.58 -1.63
N ILE A 41 -11.44 -12.21 -2.01
CA ILE A 41 -10.12 -11.97 -1.39
C ILE A 41 -9.66 -10.52 -1.66
N ILE A 42 -9.79 -10.05 -2.90
CA ILE A 42 -9.46 -8.68 -3.29
C ILE A 42 -10.30 -7.69 -2.49
N ASN A 43 -11.62 -7.87 -2.44
CA ASN A 43 -12.53 -7.00 -1.69
C ASN A 43 -12.21 -7.03 -0.18
N GLN A 44 -11.89 -8.19 0.39
CA GLN A 44 -11.49 -8.28 1.80
C GLN A 44 -10.18 -7.55 2.06
N ASN A 45 -9.21 -7.62 1.15
CA ASN A 45 -7.95 -6.90 1.29
C ASN A 45 -8.13 -5.38 1.10
N LEU A 46 -8.99 -4.98 0.16
CA LEU A 46 -9.38 -3.59 -0.03
C LEU A 46 -10.10 -3.04 1.21
N ILE A 47 -11.09 -3.76 1.75
CA ILE A 47 -11.77 -3.35 2.99
C ILE A 47 -10.78 -3.26 4.16
N LYS A 48 -9.82 -4.19 4.26
CA LYS A 48 -8.76 -4.13 5.28
C LYS A 48 -7.83 -2.94 5.10
N SER A 49 -7.56 -2.48 3.88
CA SER A 49 -6.73 -1.30 3.61
C SER A 49 -7.52 0.01 3.65
N GLU A 50 -8.83 -0.03 3.46
CA GLU A 50 -9.72 1.14 3.43
C GLU A 50 -9.95 1.82 4.78
N GLY A 51 -9.51 1.23 5.89
CA GLY A 51 -9.49 1.88 7.20
C GLY A 51 -8.09 2.27 7.68
N GLN A 52 -7.04 1.94 6.92
CA GLN A 52 -5.69 2.05 7.45
C GLN A 52 -5.05 3.41 7.19
N ALA A 53 -4.25 3.84 8.16
CA ALA A 53 -3.31 4.94 7.98
C ALA A 53 -2.08 4.45 7.20
N ILE A 54 -1.69 5.20 6.17
CA ILE A 54 -0.56 4.88 5.31
C ILE A 54 0.26 6.14 5.13
N LEU A 55 1.37 6.23 5.87
CA LEU A 55 2.30 7.34 5.72
C LEU A 55 3.21 7.09 4.51
N ILE A 56 3.29 8.07 3.63
CA ILE A 56 4.23 8.11 2.52
C ILE A 56 5.16 9.29 2.74
N SER A 57 6.46 9.04 2.62
CA SER A 57 7.49 10.02 2.83
C SER A 57 8.16 10.40 1.51
N GLN A 58 8.33 11.69 1.28
CA GLN A 58 9.12 12.23 0.19
C GLN A 58 10.31 12.99 0.77
N ILE A 59 11.50 12.66 0.27
CA ILE A 59 12.76 13.26 0.71
C ILE A 59 13.25 14.19 -0.40
N ILE A 60 13.53 15.44 -0.05
CA ILE A 60 14.08 16.45 -0.96
C ILE A 60 15.39 16.96 -0.36
N LYS A 61 16.51 16.67 -1.02
CA LYS A 61 17.80 17.30 -0.69
C LYS A 61 17.81 18.73 -1.21
N LEU A 62 18.07 19.67 -0.32
CA LEU A 62 18.41 21.05 -0.62
C LEU A 62 19.86 21.28 -0.15
N ASP A 63 20.47 22.39 -0.56
CA ASP A 63 21.91 22.67 -0.41
C ASP A 63 22.55 22.10 0.88
N ARG A 64 22.07 22.54 2.06
CA ARG A 64 22.63 22.13 3.36
C ARG A 64 21.64 21.38 4.26
N TYR A 65 20.48 21.04 3.72
CA TYR A 65 19.42 20.42 4.51
C TYR A 65 18.49 19.58 3.66
N TRP A 66 17.90 18.59 4.29
CA TRP A 66 16.92 17.69 3.71
C TRP A 66 15.54 18.05 4.25
N LYS A 67 14.56 18.14 3.36
CA LYS A 67 13.15 18.23 3.72
C LYS A 67 12.52 16.86 3.57
N ILE A 68 11.84 16.41 4.60
CA ILE A 68 11.07 15.18 4.61
C ILE A 68 9.60 15.59 4.72
N PHE A 69 8.83 15.33 3.67
CA PHE A 69 7.39 15.48 3.66
C PHE A 69 6.76 14.14 3.96
N ILE A 70 6.02 14.05 5.06
CA ILE A 70 5.28 12.84 5.41
C ILE A 70 3.81 13.15 5.21
N VAL A 71 3.14 12.39 4.36
CA VAL A 71 1.72 12.55 4.03
C VAL A 71 0.97 11.28 4.40
N ASN A 72 -0.20 11.41 5.03
CA ASN A 72 -1.08 10.28 5.20
C ASN A 72 -1.94 10.07 3.95
N ASN A 73 -1.57 9.09 3.13
CA ASN A 73 -2.36 8.68 1.96
C ASN A 73 -3.35 7.56 2.28
N GLY A 74 -3.38 7.09 3.53
CA GLY A 74 -4.36 6.14 4.01
C GLY A 74 -5.71 6.81 4.32
N LYS A 75 -6.77 6.02 4.35
CA LYS A 75 -8.12 6.45 4.76
C LYS A 75 -8.28 6.53 6.29
N GLY A 76 -7.39 5.86 7.04
CA GLY A 76 -7.35 5.90 8.51
C GLY A 76 -6.47 7.01 9.05
N LYS A 77 -6.63 7.32 10.34
CA LYS A 77 -5.86 8.34 11.06
C LYS A 77 -4.53 7.78 11.58
N ALA A 78 -3.42 8.45 11.28
CA ALA A 78 -2.11 8.15 11.86
C ALA A 78 -1.95 8.94 13.16
N SER A 79 -1.59 8.27 14.25
CA SER A 79 -1.40 8.89 15.57
C SER A 79 -0.07 8.50 16.18
N ASN A 80 0.33 9.18 17.27
CA ASN A 80 1.59 8.94 17.96
C ASN A 80 2.81 8.90 17.00
N ILE A 81 2.81 9.78 16.00
CA ILE A 81 3.88 9.81 15.01
C ILE A 81 5.18 10.21 15.73
N ASN A 82 6.20 9.36 15.58
CA ASN A 82 7.50 9.52 16.20
C ASN A 82 8.61 9.31 15.19
N ILE A 83 9.71 10.02 15.39
CA ILE A 83 10.94 9.82 14.64
C ILE A 83 11.94 9.14 15.56
N ILE A 84 12.42 7.99 15.13
CA ILE A 84 13.41 7.18 15.81
C ILE A 84 14.72 7.29 15.03
N TYR A 85 15.81 7.54 15.74
CA TYR A 85 17.14 7.68 15.16
C TYR A 85 18.19 7.37 16.22
N ASP A 86 19.37 6.93 15.78
CA ASP A 86 20.53 6.80 16.64
C ASP A 86 21.16 8.19 16.87
N LYS A 87 20.99 8.71 18.08
CA LYS A 87 21.50 10.03 18.45
C LYS A 87 23.02 10.10 18.39
N GLU A 88 23.74 9.05 18.75
CA GLU A 88 25.20 9.04 18.73
C GLU A 88 25.71 9.05 17.29
N GLU A 89 25.05 8.28 16.41
CA GLU A 89 25.32 8.28 14.98
C GLU A 89 25.09 9.66 14.36
N LEU A 90 23.93 10.28 14.60
CA LEU A 90 23.61 11.59 14.04
C LEU A 90 24.59 12.67 14.51
N VAL A 91 24.95 12.70 15.79
CA VAL A 91 25.91 13.66 16.33
C VAL A 91 27.29 13.48 15.71
N THR A 92 27.76 12.23 15.60
CA THR A 92 29.07 11.92 14.98
C THR A 92 29.11 12.33 13.51
N LYS A 93 27.97 12.31 12.83
CA LYS A 93 27.81 12.72 11.43
C LYS A 93 27.36 14.18 11.27
N GLY A 94 27.27 14.97 12.35
CA GLY A 94 26.90 16.39 12.28
C GLY A 94 25.49 16.63 11.71
N ILE A 95 24.60 15.67 11.96
CA ILE A 95 23.22 15.70 11.50
C ILE A 95 22.34 16.25 12.63
N HIS A 96 21.58 17.29 12.31
CA HIS A 96 20.69 17.95 13.24
C HIS A 96 19.27 17.92 12.71
N ILE A 97 18.38 17.18 13.37
CA ILE A 97 16.95 17.22 13.05
C ILE A 97 16.37 18.46 13.71
N MET A 98 15.90 19.42 12.90
CA MET A 98 15.16 20.58 13.39
C MET A 98 13.74 20.14 13.77
N ASN A 99 13.65 19.53 14.94
CA ASN A 99 12.44 19.55 15.74
C ASN A 99 12.81 19.70 17.22
N LYS A 100 13.01 20.96 17.65
CA LYS A 100 13.37 21.33 19.02
C LYS A 100 12.18 21.25 20.00
N THR A 101 11.10 20.55 19.67
CA THR A 101 9.93 20.45 20.55
C THR A 101 9.81 19.06 21.17
N PRO A 102 9.66 18.94 22.51
CA PRO A 102 9.40 17.67 23.19
C PRO A 102 7.96 17.17 22.99
N ARG A 103 7.24 17.65 21.98
CA ARG A 103 5.83 17.33 21.74
C ARG A 103 5.75 16.45 20.50
N LYS A 104 5.16 15.27 20.70
CA LYS A 104 4.69 14.35 19.67
C LYS A 104 4.22 15.11 18.42
N TYR A 105 4.57 14.61 17.24
CA TYR A 105 4.01 15.14 16.01
C TYR A 105 2.49 15.06 16.05
N PRO A 106 1.77 16.02 15.43
CA PRO A 106 0.31 15.96 15.38
C PRO A 106 -0.14 14.68 14.71
N ASP A 107 -1.31 14.19 15.12
CA ASP A 107 -1.97 13.14 14.36
C ASP A 107 -2.25 13.64 12.93
N LEU A 108 -2.21 12.73 11.96
CA LEU A 108 -2.49 13.02 10.56
C LEU A 108 -3.76 12.32 10.10
N GLU A 109 -4.76 13.10 9.75
CA GLU A 109 -5.91 12.66 8.95
C GLU A 109 -5.49 12.41 7.49
N THR A 110 -6.37 11.77 6.72
CA THR A 110 -6.16 11.56 5.28
C THR A 110 -5.84 12.86 4.54
N GLY A 111 -4.77 12.85 3.75
CA GLY A 111 -4.31 13.98 2.94
C GLY A 111 -3.55 15.06 3.73
N GLN A 112 -3.47 14.97 5.06
CA GLN A 112 -2.66 15.87 5.87
C GLN A 112 -1.19 15.48 5.84
N ASN A 113 -0.33 16.46 6.09
CA ASN A 113 1.11 16.29 6.05
C ASN A 113 1.84 16.98 7.21
N ILE A 114 3.04 16.47 7.50
CA ILE A 114 4.05 17.15 8.31
C ILE A 114 5.34 17.31 7.48
N GLU A 115 6.08 18.36 7.80
CA GLU A 115 7.40 18.61 7.24
C GLU A 115 8.45 18.51 8.36
N ILE A 116 9.51 17.76 8.09
CA ILE A 116 10.67 17.65 8.96
C ILE A 116 11.88 18.16 8.20
N VAL A 117 12.68 18.99 8.86
CA VAL A 117 13.90 19.55 8.29
C VAL A 117 15.10 18.93 8.99
N VAL A 118 16.02 18.37 8.21
CA VAL A 118 17.25 17.75 8.71
C VAL A 118 18.44 18.50 8.15
N PHE A 119 19.29 19.04 9.01
CA PHE A 119 20.49 19.79 8.63
C PHE A 119 21.71 18.88 8.69
N THR A 120 22.65 19.10 7.79
CA THR A 120 23.95 18.42 7.76
C THR A 120 25.05 19.46 7.83
N GLU A 121 26.01 19.29 8.72
CA GLU A 121 27.20 20.13 8.76
C GLU A 121 28.10 19.88 7.53
N GLU A 122 28.72 20.94 6.99
CA GLU A 122 29.41 20.97 5.68
C GLU A 122 30.59 19.99 5.51
N TRP A 123 30.97 19.25 6.56
CA TRP A 123 32.21 18.45 6.59
C TRP A 123 32.00 16.98 6.98
N HIS A 124 30.76 16.50 7.05
CA HIS A 124 30.46 15.15 7.54
C HIS A 124 29.73 14.29 6.50
N GLN A 125 29.98 12.97 6.55
CA GLN A 125 29.34 12.00 5.66
C GLN A 125 27.82 12.00 5.87
N SER A 126 27.08 12.40 4.84
CA SER A 126 25.62 12.58 4.87
C SER A 126 24.84 11.30 4.61
N GLN A 127 25.39 10.14 4.97
CA GLN A 127 24.68 8.87 4.93
C GLN A 127 24.14 8.53 6.30
N PHE A 128 22.83 8.41 6.46
CA PHE A 128 22.20 8.09 7.74
C PHE A 128 20.81 7.51 7.51
N THR A 129 20.26 6.91 8.55
CA THR A 129 18.89 6.39 8.53
C THR A 129 18.05 7.08 9.60
N ILE A 130 16.78 7.26 9.26
CA ILE A 130 15.76 7.72 10.20
C ILE A 130 14.58 6.76 10.05
N GLU A 131 13.96 6.40 11.17
CA GLU A 131 12.74 5.60 11.17
C GLU A 131 11.55 6.44 11.61
N ILE A 132 10.43 6.32 10.90
CA ILE A 132 9.15 6.94 11.24
C ILE A 132 8.26 5.84 11.79
N ALA A 133 7.80 6.01 13.02
CA ALA A 133 6.83 5.13 13.67
C ALA A 133 5.48 5.85 13.80
N TRP A 134 4.38 5.15 13.60
CA TRP A 134 3.02 5.68 13.86
C TRP A 134 2.05 4.56 14.26
N ASP A 135 1.07 4.91 15.07
CA ASP A 135 -0.04 4.03 15.41
C ASP A 135 -1.20 4.27 14.44
N ASP A 136 -1.65 3.18 13.83
CA ASP A 136 -2.88 3.15 13.05
C ASP A 136 -4.05 2.93 14.02
N ILE A 137 -4.88 3.96 14.23
CA ILE A 137 -5.96 3.93 15.24
C ILE A 137 -6.96 2.80 14.96
N GLU A 138 -7.27 2.55 13.70
CA GLU A 138 -8.30 1.59 13.28
C GLU A 138 -7.83 0.14 13.47
N THR A 139 -6.52 -0.11 13.34
CA THR A 139 -5.95 -1.45 13.51
C THR A 139 -5.23 -1.66 14.84
N ASN A 140 -5.08 -0.60 15.64
CA ASN A 140 -4.34 -0.55 16.90
C ASN A 140 -2.94 -1.19 16.79
N ASN A 141 -2.29 -1.00 15.65
CA ASN A 141 -0.98 -1.54 15.35
C ASN A 141 -0.01 -0.40 15.05
N THR A 142 1.19 -0.49 15.63
CA THR A 142 2.29 0.40 15.30
C THR A 142 2.92 -0.04 13.98
N LYS A 143 3.09 0.91 13.07
CA LYS A 143 3.73 0.74 11.76
C LYS A 143 5.01 1.56 11.72
N TYR A 144 5.92 1.15 10.85
CA TYR A 144 7.25 1.71 10.73
C TYR A 144 7.61 1.92 9.27
N GLN A 145 8.38 2.98 9.01
CA GLN A 145 8.98 3.27 7.71
C GLN A 145 10.42 3.73 7.94
N VAL A 146 11.37 3.04 7.33
CA VAL A 146 12.78 3.44 7.34
C VAL A 146 13.04 4.35 6.15
N LEU A 147 13.71 5.46 6.41
CA LEU A 147 14.19 6.43 5.44
C LEU A 147 15.71 6.39 5.42
N GLU A 148 16.27 6.11 4.25
CA GLU A 148 17.70 6.10 4.02
C GLU A 148 18.11 7.38 3.29
N PHE A 149 19.09 8.07 3.84
CA PHE A 149 19.66 9.30 3.29
C PHE A 149 21.04 8.98 2.78
N SER A 150 21.34 9.41 1.55
CA SER A 150 22.67 9.28 0.98
C SER A 150 22.96 10.43 0.03
N GLU A 151 24.21 10.88 0.02
CA GLU A 151 24.67 11.80 -1.03
C GLU A 151 24.72 11.04 -2.34
N SER A 152 23.94 11.52 -3.31
CA SER A 152 24.07 11.13 -4.73
C SER A 152 24.92 12.15 -5.47
#